data_AF-A0A431PJG6-F1
#
_entry.id   AF-A0A431PJG6-F1
#
_cell.length_a   1.000
_cell.length_b   1.000
_cell.length_c   1.000
_cell.angle_alpha   90.00
_cell.angle_beta   90.00
_cell.angle_gamma   90.00
#
_symmetry.space_group_name_H-M   'P 1'
#
loop_
_entity.id
_entity.type
_entity.pdbx_description
1 polymer ?
#
loop_
_entity_poly.entity_id
_entity_poly.type
_entity_poly.pdbx_seq_one_letter_code
_entity_poly.pdbx_strand_id
1 'polypeptide(L)'
;MTDDGAPVAARASLGDLISAVFNGAPTREAAEAYSAQLTALISLYICFVAIFLAGVYVRAVKKRSDLTEERRAFKVWIAYSLIFALLMIAAYLARFYFGA
;
A
#
# COMPACT_ATOMS: atom_id res chain seq x y z
N MET A 1 -37.03 2.24 21.65
CA MET A 1 -36.59 3.19 20.60
C MET A 1 -35.10 3.36 20.81
N THR A 2 -34.31 2.39 20.32
CA THR A 2 -32.84 2.42 20.44
C THR A 2 -32.32 3.23 19.26
N ASP A 3 -31.88 4.44 19.58
CA ASP A 3 -31.09 5.29 18.72
C ASP A 3 -29.68 4.68 18.67
N ASP A 4 -29.52 3.69 17.79
CA ASP A 4 -28.24 3.05 17.53
C ASP A 4 -27.42 4.00 16.65
N GLY A 5 -26.76 4.95 17.32
CA GLY A 5 -25.64 5.74 16.80
C GLY A 5 -24.44 4.86 16.47
N ALA A 6 -24.62 3.92 15.55
CA ALA A 6 -23.56 3.15 14.97
C ALA A 6 -22.67 4.09 14.14
N PRO A 7 -21.34 4.06 14.31
CA PRO A 7 -20.46 4.91 13.54
C PRO A 7 -20.65 4.60 12.04
N VAL A 8 -20.89 5.64 11.24
CA VAL A 8 -20.96 5.63 9.77
C VAL A 8 -19.63 5.18 9.12
N ALA A 9 -18.68 4.66 9.92
CA ALA A 9 -17.51 3.93 9.48
C ALA A 9 -17.81 2.48 9.02
N ALA A 10 -19.06 1.99 9.19
CA ALA A 10 -19.46 0.67 8.77
C ALA A 10 -19.67 0.59 7.24
N ARG A 11 -18.56 0.31 6.53
CA ARG A 11 -18.49 -0.25 5.16
C ARG A 11 -18.91 0.68 4.02
N ALA A 12 -18.09 1.69 3.74
CA ALA A 12 -17.93 2.12 2.35
C ALA A 12 -17.43 0.90 1.55
N SER A 13 -18.31 0.28 0.75
CA SER A 13 -17.93 -0.88 -0.05
C SER A 13 -17.02 -0.45 -1.20
N LEU A 14 -16.18 -1.36 -1.71
CA LEU A 14 -15.35 -1.08 -2.89
C LEU A 14 -16.21 -0.56 -4.07
N GLY A 15 -17.46 -1.03 -4.17
CA GLY A 15 -18.43 -0.59 -5.15
C GLY A 15 -18.86 0.87 -4.98
N ASP A 16 -19.00 1.35 -3.73
CA ASP A 16 -19.34 2.74 -3.45
C ASP A 16 -18.16 3.67 -3.77
N LEU A 17 -16.93 3.21 -3.50
CA LEU A 17 -15.71 3.94 -3.86
C LEU A 17 -15.53 4.02 -5.39
N ILE A 18 -15.79 2.93 -6.12
CA ILE A 18 -15.79 2.93 -7.59
C ILE A 18 -16.90 3.84 -8.13
N SER A 19 -18.12 3.73 -7.61
CA SER A 19 -19.23 4.57 -8.04
C SER A 19 -18.96 6.05 -7.76
N ALA A 20 -18.34 6.41 -6.62
CA ALA A 20 -17.96 7.78 -6.32
C ALA A 20 -16.86 8.32 -7.24
N VAL A 21 -15.93 7.48 -7.71
CA VAL A 21 -14.89 7.88 -8.69
C VAL A 21 -15.50 8.20 -10.06
N PHE A 22 -16.52 7.45 -10.49
CA PHE A 22 -17.12 7.61 -11.82
C PHE A 22 -18.34 8.53 -11.86
N ASN A 23 -19.17 8.56 -10.81
CA ASN A 23 -20.42 9.32 -10.74
C ASN A 23 -20.34 10.56 -9.83
N GLY A 24 -19.23 10.76 -9.12
CA GLY A 24 -19.08 11.82 -8.12
C GLY A 24 -19.62 11.43 -6.75
N ALA A 25 -19.01 11.95 -5.68
CA ALA A 25 -19.41 11.64 -4.31
C ALA A 25 -20.76 12.31 -3.95
N PRO A 26 -21.70 11.61 -3.30
CA PRO A 26 -23.02 12.14 -2.96
C PRO A 26 -22.99 13.18 -1.84
N THR A 27 -21.97 13.16 -0.97
CA THR A 27 -21.78 14.11 0.14
C THR A 27 -20.30 14.44 0.37
N ARG A 28 -20.02 15.56 1.03
CA ARG A 28 -18.65 16.04 1.32
C ARG A 28 -17.88 15.12 2.28
N GLU A 29 -18.57 14.58 3.29
CA GLU A 29 -18.00 13.61 4.24
C GLU A 29 -17.64 12.28 3.56
N ALA A 30 -18.48 11.81 2.62
CA ALA A 30 -18.17 10.61 1.84
C ALA A 30 -16.96 10.83 0.92
N ALA A 31 -16.82 12.03 0.32
CA ALA A 31 -15.67 12.37 -0.51
C ALA A 31 -14.34 12.32 0.27
N GLU A 32 -14.31 12.79 1.52
CA GLU A 32 -13.13 12.74 2.38
C GLU A 32 -12.76 11.30 2.76
N ALA A 33 -13.75 10.48 3.10
CA ALA A 33 -13.55 9.06 3.39
C ALA A 33 -13.04 8.27 2.16
N TYR A 34 -13.65 8.49 0.99
CA TYR A 34 -13.20 7.85 -0.27
C TYR A 34 -11.82 8.32 -0.69
N SER A 35 -11.48 9.61 -0.50
CA SER A 35 -10.16 10.15 -0.79
C SER A 35 -9.07 9.51 0.08
N ALA A 36 -9.33 9.32 1.38
CA ALA A 36 -8.40 8.64 2.28
C ALA A 36 -8.20 7.17 1.88
N GLN A 37 -9.29 6.44 1.57
CA GLN A 37 -9.21 5.06 1.09
C GLN A 37 -8.50 4.93 -0.25
N LEU A 38 -8.75 5.83 -1.19
CA LEU A 38 -8.12 5.84 -2.51
C LEU A 38 -6.62 6.18 -2.40
N THR A 39 -6.25 7.11 -1.53
CA THR A 39 -4.85 7.42 -1.20
C THR A 39 -4.15 6.20 -0.62
N ALA A 40 -4.80 5.49 0.32
CA ALA A 40 -4.24 4.26 0.91
C ALA A 40 -4.02 3.17 -0.14
N LEU A 41 -4.99 2.95 -1.03
CA LEU A 41 -4.88 1.98 -2.13
C LEU A 41 -3.73 2.33 -3.08
N ILE A 42 -3.60 3.61 -3.45
CA ILE A 42 -2.49 4.09 -4.28
C ILE A 42 -1.15 3.88 -3.56
N SER A 43 -1.05 4.22 -2.28
CA SER A 43 0.18 4.01 -1.49
C SER A 43 0.57 2.54 -1.41
N LEU A 44 -0.40 1.64 -1.18
CA LEU A 44 -0.16 0.18 -1.17
C LEU A 44 0.29 -0.32 -2.54
N TYR A 45 -0.33 0.17 -3.61
CA TYR A 45 0.07 -0.17 -4.98
C TYR A 45 1.52 0.25 -5.27
N ILE A 46 1.90 1.47 -4.88
CA ILE A 46 3.28 1.96 -5.02
C ILE A 46 4.26 1.07 -4.23
N CYS A 47 3.90 0.67 -3.01
CA CYS A 47 4.73 -0.25 -2.22
C CYS A 47 4.91 -1.60 -2.94
N PHE A 48 3.83 -2.15 -3.51
CA PHE A 48 3.90 -3.40 -4.27
C PHE A 48 4.82 -3.29 -5.49
N VAL A 49 4.68 -2.22 -6.28
CA VAL A 49 5.55 -1.95 -7.45
C VAL A 49 7.00 -1.81 -7.02
N ALA A 50 7.28 -1.09 -5.92
CA ALA A 50 8.63 -0.92 -5.40
C ALA A 50 9.26 -2.25 -4.95
N ILE A 51 8.49 -3.12 -4.26
CA ILE A 51 8.94 -4.47 -3.88
C ILE A 51 9.22 -5.32 -5.13
N PHE A 52 8.35 -5.27 -6.13
CA PHE A 52 8.54 -5.98 -7.39
C PHE A 52 9.83 -5.55 -8.10
N LEU A 53 10.05 -4.23 -8.23
CA LEU A 53 11.28 -3.68 -8.82
C LEU A 53 12.53 -4.04 -8.03
N ALA A 54 12.47 -4.01 -6.68
CA ALA A 54 13.57 -4.46 -5.83
C ALA A 54 13.88 -5.96 -6.03
N GLY A 55 12.86 -6.80 -6.19
CA GLY A 55 13.03 -8.22 -6.53
C GLY A 55 13.68 -8.44 -7.89
N VAL A 56 13.27 -7.68 -8.92
CA VAL A 56 13.90 -7.68 -10.25
C VAL A 56 15.36 -7.23 -10.15
N TYR A 57 15.65 -6.20 -9.37
CA TYR A 57 17.00 -5.73 -9.10
C TYR A 57 17.88 -6.82 -8.46
N VAL A 58 17.40 -7.49 -7.41
CA VAL A 58 18.11 -8.60 -6.76
C VAL A 58 18.42 -9.71 -7.77
N ARG A 59 17.44 -10.07 -8.61
CA ARG A 59 17.64 -11.07 -9.67
C ARG A 59 18.72 -10.64 -10.68
N ALA A 60 18.73 -9.37 -11.08
CA ALA A 60 19.71 -8.83 -12.00
C ALA A 60 21.13 -8.81 -11.39
N VAL A 61 21.25 -8.37 -10.13
CA VAL A 61 22.54 -8.36 -9.40
C VAL A 61 23.09 -9.77 -9.21
N LYS A 62 22.23 -10.76 -8.90
CA LYS A 62 22.65 -12.16 -8.76
C LYS A 62 23.18 -12.76 -10.06
N LYS A 63 22.69 -12.33 -11.22
CA LYS A 63 23.13 -12.83 -12.55
C LYS A 63 24.41 -12.19 -13.09
N ARG A 64 24.82 -11.03 -12.56
CA ARG A 64 25.98 -10.28 -13.04
C ARG A 64 27.29 -10.94 -12.63
N SER A 65 28.09 -11.50 -13.52
CA SER A 65 29.38 -12.14 -13.17
C SER A 65 30.53 -11.15 -12.94
N ASP A 66 30.34 -9.87 -13.30
CA ASP A 66 31.31 -8.77 -13.21
C ASP A 66 31.51 -8.23 -11.78
N LEU A 67 30.72 -8.67 -10.80
CA LEU A 67 30.75 -8.18 -9.43
C LEU A 67 31.47 -9.17 -8.49
N THR A 68 32.39 -8.64 -7.67
CA THR A 68 32.95 -9.37 -6.52
C THR A 68 31.84 -9.84 -5.59
N GLU A 69 32.04 -10.98 -4.93
CA GLU A 69 31.03 -11.59 -4.06
C GLU A 69 30.57 -10.64 -2.94
N GLU A 70 31.50 -9.91 -2.32
CA GLU A 70 31.19 -8.94 -1.27
C GLU A 70 30.28 -7.80 -1.78
N ARG A 71 30.57 -7.23 -2.96
CA ARG A 71 29.74 -6.17 -3.54
C ARG A 71 28.36 -6.67 -3.93
N ARG A 72 28.26 -7.91 -4.39
CA ARG A 72 26.98 -8.55 -4.72
C ARG A 72 26.15 -8.76 -3.46
N ALA A 73 26.76 -9.32 -2.41
CA ALA A 73 26.11 -9.54 -1.12
C ALA A 73 25.59 -8.23 -0.52
N PHE A 74 26.41 -7.16 -0.54
CA PHE A 74 26.03 -5.84 -0.04
C PHE A 74 24.83 -5.23 -0.78
N LYS A 75 24.84 -5.28 -2.12
CA LYS A 75 23.72 -4.77 -2.95
C LYS A 75 22.42 -5.54 -2.70
N VAL A 76 22.52 -6.86 -2.58
CA VAL A 76 21.37 -7.72 -2.26
C VAL A 76 20.84 -7.43 -0.86
N TRP A 77 21.74 -7.24 0.12
CA TRP A 77 21.38 -6.88 1.49
C TRP A 77 20.62 -5.55 1.54
N ILE A 78 21.11 -4.50 0.87
CA ILE A 78 20.40 -3.21 0.78
C ILE A 78 19.01 -3.38 0.18
N ALA A 79 18.89 -4.16 -0.91
CA ALA A 79 17.59 -4.39 -1.54
C ALA A 79 16.61 -5.11 -0.62
N TYR A 80 17.08 -6.08 0.18
CA TYR A 80 16.24 -6.72 1.20
C TYR A 80 15.86 -5.77 2.34
N SER A 81 16.77 -4.91 2.80
CA SER A 81 16.47 -3.88 3.79
C SER A 81 15.40 -2.91 3.29
N LEU A 82 15.44 -2.53 2.00
CA LEU A 82 14.42 -1.70 1.37
C LEU A 82 13.06 -2.42 1.32
N ILE A 83 13.03 -3.69 0.92
CA ILE A 83 11.81 -4.50 0.90
C ILE A 83 11.20 -4.58 2.31
N PHE A 84 12.03 -4.84 3.33
CA PHE A 84 11.58 -4.89 4.72
C PHE A 84 10.97 -3.56 5.18
N ALA A 85 11.61 -2.44 4.89
CA ALA A 85 11.08 -1.11 5.22
C ALA A 85 9.72 -0.84 4.56
N LEU A 86 9.57 -1.20 3.27
CA LEU A 86 8.30 -1.06 2.55
C LEU A 86 7.20 -1.95 3.13
N LEU A 87 7.52 -3.17 3.55
CA LEU A 87 6.57 -4.06 4.21
C LEU A 87 6.11 -3.50 5.56
N MET A 88 7.01 -2.89 6.33
CA MET A 88 6.66 -2.22 7.60
C MET A 88 5.70 -1.03 7.37
N ILE A 89 5.94 -0.22 6.34
CA ILE A 89 5.05 0.88 5.96
C ILE A 89 3.68 0.34 5.54
N ALA A 90 3.64 -0.71 4.71
CA ALA A 90 2.41 -1.34 4.28
C ALA A 90 1.62 -1.93 5.47
N ALA A 91 2.31 -2.57 6.42
CA ALA A 91 1.70 -3.10 7.64
C ALA A 91 1.15 -2.00 8.54
N TYR A 92 1.86 -0.87 8.67
CA TYR A 92 1.38 0.30 9.41
C TYR A 92 0.12 0.90 8.77
N LEU A 93 0.14 1.09 7.45
CA LEU A 93 -1.04 1.55 6.70
C LEU A 93 -2.20 0.56 6.87
N ALA A 94 -1.97 -0.74 6.74
CA ALA A 94 -3.01 -1.74 6.93
C ALA A 94 -3.60 -1.69 8.35
N ARG A 95 -2.78 -1.54 9.39
CA ARG A 95 -3.26 -1.41 10.77
C ARG A 95 -4.06 -0.13 10.98
N PHE A 96 -3.63 1.00 10.40
CA PHE A 96 -4.35 2.28 10.53
C PHE A 96 -5.73 2.26 9.82
N TYR A 97 -5.82 1.60 8.67
CA TYR A 97 -7.05 1.59 7.86
C TYR A 97 -8.00 0.43 8.17
N PHE A 98 -7.50 -0.73 8.62
CA PHE A 98 -8.30 -1.92 8.92
C PHE A 98 -8.38 -2.26 10.42
N GLY A 99 -7.55 -1.63 11.25
CA GLY A 99 -7.54 -1.82 12.70
C GLY A 99 -8.10 -0.62 13.44
N ALA A 100 -9.43 -0.44 13.34
CA ALA A 100 -10.27 0.31 14.27
C ALA A 100 -11.12 -0.69 15.07
#